data_AF-A0A3D1IND2-F1
#
_entry.id   AF-A0A3D1IND2-F1
#
_cell.length_a   1.000
_cell.length_b   1.000
_cell.length_c   1.000
_cell.angle_alpha   90.00
_cell.angle_beta   90.00
_cell.angle_gamma   90.00
#
_symmetry.space_group_name_H-M   'P 1'
#
loop_
_entity.id
_entity.type
_entity.pdbx_description
1 polymer ?
#
loop_
_entity_poly.entity_id
_entity_poly.type
_entity_poly.pdbx_seq_one_letter_code
_entity_poly.pdbx_strand_id
1 'polypeptide(L)'
;MREDFTVTDRRYDLLLDIGGTRPLSRCLRLLYPGGTYVLAGGPRGRWAGPLAPVFKLLVSKPFVAPRLCNFVANINPEDLSTLSDLMTSEKVTPAIDRTYPLSEVPDAVRYWETGHVRGKVVITCS
;
A
#
# COMPACT_ATOMS: atom_id res chain seq x y z
N MET A 1 -17.58 -10.77 -4.31
CA MET A 1 -17.73 -9.72 -5.33
C MET A 1 -16.64 -8.69 -5.08
N ARG A 2 -15.75 -8.44 -6.05
CA ARG A 2 -14.72 -7.38 -5.93
C ARG A 2 -15.35 -6.08 -6.40
N GLU A 3 -15.71 -5.19 -5.48
CA GLU A 3 -16.19 -3.86 -5.82
C GLU A 3 -15.05 -3.03 -6.41
N ASP A 4 -15.32 -2.30 -7.50
CA ASP A 4 -14.38 -1.32 -8.01
C ASP A 4 -14.44 -0.08 -7.12
N PHE A 5 -13.46 0.05 -6.22
CA PHE A 5 -13.36 1.19 -5.30
C PHE A 5 -13.28 2.56 -6.00
N THR A 6 -13.00 2.60 -7.31
CA THR A 6 -12.98 3.84 -8.09
C THR A 6 -14.38 4.29 -8.55
N VAL A 7 -15.40 3.46 -8.34
CA VAL A 7 -16.80 3.76 -8.63
C VAL A 7 -17.50 4.16 -7.32
N THR A 8 -17.27 5.40 -6.91
CA THR A 8 -17.88 5.99 -5.72
C THR A 8 -17.96 7.51 -5.88
N ASP A 9 -18.95 8.13 -5.24
CA ASP A 9 -19.07 9.60 -5.17
C ASP A 9 -18.20 10.20 -4.05
N ARG A 10 -17.53 9.36 -3.26
CA ARG A 10 -16.64 9.79 -2.18
C ARG A 10 -15.33 10.36 -2.73
N ARG A 11 -14.84 11.41 -2.06
CA ARG A 11 -13.51 11.99 -2.28
C ARG A 11 -12.67 11.92 -1.01
N TYR A 12 -11.36 11.90 -1.19
CA TYR A 12 -10.37 11.73 -0.13
C TYR A 12 -9.30 12.81 -0.19
N ASP A 13 -8.76 13.18 0.96
CA ASP A 13 -7.59 14.05 1.06
C ASP A 13 -6.28 13.27 0.82
N LEU A 14 -6.30 11.96 1.08
CA LEU A 14 -5.19 11.04 0.92
C LEU A 14 -5.67 9.72 0.33
N LEU A 15 -5.01 9.26 -0.74
CA LEU A 15 -5.20 7.93 -1.31
C LEU A 15 -3.89 7.16 -1.26
N LEU A 16 -3.82 6.14 -0.39
CA LEU A 16 -2.66 5.25 -0.25
C LEU A 16 -2.87 4.00 -1.13
N ASP A 17 -2.12 3.91 -2.23
CA ASP A 17 -2.16 2.78 -3.15
C ASP A 17 -0.97 1.83 -2.92
N ILE A 18 -1.27 0.63 -2.45
CA ILE A 18 -0.30 -0.45 -2.23
C ILE A 18 -0.30 -1.43 -3.41
N GLY A 19 -1.44 -1.56 -4.11
CA GLY A 19 -1.62 -2.57 -5.16
C GLY A 19 -1.25 -2.07 -6.56
N GLY A 20 -1.37 -0.77 -6.82
CA GLY A 20 -1.14 -0.18 -8.14
C GLY A 20 -2.01 -0.78 -9.24
N THR A 21 -3.21 -1.28 -8.89
CA THR A 21 -4.02 -2.14 -9.77
C THR A 21 -4.97 -1.38 -10.69
N ARG A 22 -5.18 -0.07 -10.46
CA ARG A 22 -6.09 0.79 -11.22
C ARG A 22 -5.32 1.88 -11.97
N PRO A 23 -5.85 2.39 -13.10
CA PRO A 23 -5.24 3.51 -13.80
C PRO A 23 -5.15 4.74 -12.90
N LEU A 24 -4.00 5.44 -12.89
CA LEU A 24 -3.80 6.62 -12.04
C LEU A 24 -4.91 7.66 -12.23
N SER A 25 -5.38 7.90 -13.46
CA SER A 25 -6.45 8.87 -13.73
C SER A 25 -7.76 8.54 -12.99
N ARG A 26 -8.08 7.26 -12.77
CA ARG A 26 -9.23 6.85 -11.95
C ARG A 26 -8.98 7.13 -10.47
N CYS A 27 -7.78 6.84 -9.98
CA CYS A 27 -7.38 7.12 -8.60
C CYS A 27 -7.40 8.62 -8.28
N LEU A 28 -6.87 9.46 -9.17
CA LEU A 28 -6.83 10.92 -8.97
C LEU A 28 -8.21 11.59 -8.98
N ARG A 29 -9.22 10.98 -9.63
CA ARG A 29 -10.60 11.47 -9.57
C ARG A 29 -11.22 11.33 -8.18
N LEU A 30 -10.69 10.43 -7.35
CA LEU A 30 -11.13 10.22 -5.97
C LEU A 30 -10.54 11.26 -5.02
N LEU A 31 -9.64 12.14 -5.46
CA LEU A 31 -9.04 13.14 -4.58
C LEU A 31 -9.84 14.45 -4.58
N TYR A 32 -9.86 15.10 -3.41
CA TYR A 32 -10.19 16.53 -3.35
C TYR A 32 -9.11 17.35 -4.08
N PRO A 33 -9.46 18.54 -4.58
CA PRO A 33 -8.46 19.49 -5.05
C PRO A 33 -7.39 19.72 -3.96
N GLY A 34 -6.12 19.43 -4.27
CA GLY A 34 -4.99 19.54 -3.34
C GLY A 34 -4.69 18.26 -2.54
N GLY A 35 -5.51 17.22 -2.71
CA GLY A 35 -5.30 15.91 -2.10
C GLY A 35 -4.03 15.22 -2.59
N THR A 36 -3.59 14.21 -1.83
CA THR A 36 -2.34 13.49 -2.05
C THR A 36 -2.60 12.05 -2.46
N TYR A 37 -1.96 11.62 -3.54
CA TYR A 37 -1.85 10.23 -3.92
C TYR A 37 -0.49 9.70 -3.49
N VAL A 38 -0.47 8.64 -2.69
CA VAL A 38 0.74 7.98 -2.22
C VAL A 38 0.81 6.57 -2.81
N LEU A 39 1.78 6.31 -3.66
CA LEU A 39 2.06 4.98 -4.18
C LEU A 39 3.12 4.31 -3.28
N ALA A 40 2.70 3.34 -2.48
CA ALA A 40 3.58 2.58 -1.58
C ALA A 40 4.00 1.22 -2.16
N GLY A 41 3.33 0.75 -3.21
CA GLY A 41 3.63 -0.51 -3.87
C GLY A 41 3.24 -0.49 -5.35
N GLY A 42 3.30 -1.64 -6.00
CA GLY A 42 2.95 -1.76 -7.41
C GLY A 42 2.56 -3.20 -7.77
N PRO A 43 2.00 -3.41 -8.96
CA PRO A 43 1.61 -4.75 -9.39
C PRO A 43 2.80 -5.72 -9.34
N ARG A 44 2.50 -6.99 -9.03
CA ARG A 44 3.49 -8.09 -9.01
C ARG A 44 4.34 -8.03 -10.29
N GLY A 45 5.66 -7.89 -10.16
CA GLY A 45 6.63 -7.87 -11.26
C GLY A 45 7.06 -6.49 -11.80
N ARG A 46 6.56 -5.36 -11.28
CA ARG A 46 6.89 -4.01 -11.80
C ARG A 46 7.37 -3.03 -10.72
N TRP A 47 8.27 -3.50 -9.86
CA TRP A 47 8.72 -2.75 -8.67
C TRP A 47 9.63 -1.56 -9.04
N ALA A 48 10.14 -1.52 -10.28
CA ALA A 48 11.07 -0.51 -10.77
C ALA A 48 10.83 -0.14 -12.26
N GLY A 49 9.57 0.10 -12.69
CA GLY A 49 9.23 0.52 -14.06
C GLY A 49 8.69 1.96 -14.12
N PRO A 50 8.98 2.74 -15.18
CA PRO A 50 9.21 4.19 -15.10
C PRO A 50 7.94 4.97 -14.83
N LEU A 51 7.85 5.58 -13.65
CA LEU A 51 6.81 6.53 -13.26
C LEU A 51 6.96 7.89 -13.99
N ALA A 52 8.09 8.12 -14.67
CA ALA A 52 8.44 9.38 -15.34
C ALA A 52 7.43 9.88 -16.40
N PRO A 53 6.80 9.04 -17.25
CA PRO A 53 5.87 9.55 -18.27
C PRO A 53 4.55 10.07 -17.68
N VAL A 54 4.15 9.57 -16.52
CA VAL A 54 2.87 9.91 -15.88
C VAL A 54 2.93 11.28 -15.19
N PHE A 55 4.10 11.64 -14.64
CA PHE A 55 4.37 12.99 -14.13
C PHE A 55 4.19 14.06 -15.21
N LYS A 56 4.59 13.78 -16.46
CA LYS A 56 4.54 14.75 -17.56
C LYS A 56 3.12 15.12 -18.00
N LEU A 57 2.15 14.22 -17.83
CA LEU A 57 0.76 14.45 -18.23
C LEU A 57 0.00 15.37 -17.26
N LEU A 58 0.39 15.40 -15.98
CA LEU A 58 -0.33 16.11 -14.92
C LEU A 58 0.05 17.59 -14.79
N VAL A 59 1.23 17.98 -15.30
CA VAL A 59 1.67 19.39 -15.37
C VAL A 59 0.78 20.24 -16.29
N SER A 60 -0.04 19.60 -17.15
CA SER A 60 -0.91 20.29 -18.11
C SER A 60 -2.22 20.87 -17.51
N LYS A 61 -2.55 20.59 -16.24
CA LYS A 61 -3.77 21.11 -15.58
C LYS A 61 -3.43 22.15 -14.51
N PRO A 62 -3.56 23.45 -14.80
CA PRO A 62 -2.85 24.50 -14.08
C PRO A 62 -3.39 24.86 -12.69
N PHE A 63 -4.60 24.43 -12.30
CA PHE A 63 -5.23 25.02 -11.11
C PHE A 63 -5.33 24.17 -9.85
N VAL A 64 -5.37 22.83 -9.92
CA VAL A 64 -5.27 22.02 -8.69
C VAL A 64 -4.74 20.60 -8.97
N ALA A 65 -3.45 20.48 -9.29
CA ALA A 65 -2.84 19.17 -9.47
C ALA A 65 -2.76 18.45 -8.10
N PRO A 66 -3.25 17.19 -7.99
CA PRO A 66 -3.04 16.40 -6.78
C PRO A 66 -1.55 16.16 -6.55
N ARG A 67 -1.13 16.14 -5.28
CA ARG A 67 0.27 15.84 -4.93
C ARG A 67 0.51 14.35 -5.17
N LEU A 68 1.52 14.02 -5.96
CA LEU A 68 1.94 12.64 -6.15
C LEU A 68 3.19 12.36 -5.34
N CYS A 69 3.13 11.37 -4.46
CA CYS A 69 4.26 10.92 -3.67
C CYS A 69 4.48 9.42 -3.89
N ASN A 70 5.73 9.04 -4.13
CA ASN A 70 6.13 7.64 -4.02
C ASN A 70 6.61 7.42 -2.60
N PHE A 71 6.00 6.47 -1.90
CA PHE A 71 6.45 6.08 -0.59
C PHE A 71 7.34 4.84 -0.72
N VAL A 72 8.64 5.05 -0.56
CA VAL A 72 9.59 3.96 -0.34
C VAL A 72 9.93 4.00 1.13
N ALA A 73 9.55 2.95 1.87
CA ALA A 73 9.88 2.86 3.29
C ALA A 73 11.41 2.84 3.45
N ASN A 74 11.96 3.84 4.13
CA ASN A 74 13.35 3.82 4.54
C ASN A 74 13.46 3.04 5.85
N ILE A 75 14.02 1.84 5.80
CA ILE A 75 14.19 1.03 7.01
C ILE A 75 15.30 1.65 7.86
N ASN A 76 14.92 2.36 8.91
CA ASN A 76 15.86 2.98 9.84
C ASN A 76 15.49 2.67 11.31
N PRO A 77 16.46 2.73 12.25
CA PRO A 77 16.22 2.37 13.64
C PRO A 77 15.20 3.26 14.35
N GLU A 78 15.12 4.55 14.02
CA GLU A 78 14.22 5.51 14.68
C GLU A 78 12.75 5.18 14.37
N ASP A 79 12.43 4.90 13.11
CA ASP A 79 11.10 4.48 12.70
C ASP A 79 10.73 3.12 13.31
N LEU A 80 11.67 2.18 13.39
CA LEU A 80 11.45 0.88 14.03
C LEU A 80 11.20 1.03 15.53
N SER A 81 11.92 1.93 16.21
CA SER A 81 11.67 2.26 17.61
C SER A 81 10.28 2.85 17.79
N THR A 82 9.89 3.79 16.94
CA THR A 82 8.55 4.39 16.96
C THR A 82 7.46 3.34 16.78
N LEU A 83 7.63 2.42 15.82
CA LEU A 83 6.69 1.31 15.62
C LEU A 83 6.62 0.38 16.85
N SER A 84 7.76 0.08 17.47
CA SER A 84 7.83 -0.70 18.71
C SER A 84 7.05 -0.05 19.85
N ASP A 85 7.20 1.26 20.02
CA ASP A 85 6.48 2.01 21.06
C ASP A 85 4.97 2.03 20.80
N LEU A 86 4.56 2.17 19.54
CA LEU A 86 3.15 2.10 19.14
C LEU A 86 2.54 0.71 19.38
N MET A 87 3.31 -0.35 19.14
CA MET A 87 2.88 -1.73 19.40
C MET A 87 2.81 -2.02 20.90
N THR A 88 3.82 -1.61 21.67
CA THR A 88 3.89 -1.85 23.12
C THR A 88 2.85 -1.03 23.89
N SER A 89 2.51 0.17 23.40
CA SER A 89 1.43 1.00 23.95
C SER A 89 0.03 0.65 23.41
N GLU A 90 -0.11 -0.46 22.69
CA GLU A 90 -1.37 -0.97 22.12
C GLU A 90 -2.09 -0.01 21.15
N LYS A 91 -1.43 1.09 20.73
CA LYS A 91 -1.96 2.02 19.74
C LYS A 91 -1.99 1.43 18.34
N VAL A 92 -1.15 0.43 18.08
CA VAL A 92 -1.10 -0.34 16.84
C VAL A 92 -1.02 -1.82 17.17
N THR A 93 -2.04 -2.58 16.78
CA THR A 93 -2.03 -4.04 16.89
C THR A 93 -1.73 -4.66 15.52
N PRO A 94 -0.72 -5.54 15.40
CA PRO A 94 -0.46 -6.24 14.14
C PRO A 94 -1.64 -7.16 13.80
N ALA A 95 -2.22 -6.98 12.61
CA ALA A 95 -3.21 -7.90 12.08
C ALA A 95 -2.52 -9.17 11.59
N ILE A 96 -2.55 -10.23 12.40
CA ILE A 96 -2.03 -11.56 12.06
C ILE A 96 -3.17 -12.38 11.45
N ASP A 97 -2.96 -12.87 10.23
CA ASP A 97 -3.91 -13.72 9.53
C ASP A 97 -3.77 -15.18 9.97
N ARG A 98 -2.53 -15.69 9.89
CA ARG A 98 -2.19 -17.07 10.22
C ARG A 98 -0.78 -17.19 10.77
N THR A 99 -0.58 -18.19 11.60
CA THR A 99 0.71 -18.57 12.17
C THR A 99 1.02 -20.02 11.80
N TYR A 100 2.25 -20.27 11.36
CA TYR A 100 2.74 -21.60 11.01
C TYR A 100 4.04 -21.90 11.78
N PRO A 101 4.29 -23.14 12.23
CA PRO A 101 5.60 -23.53 12.72
C PRO A 101 6.64 -23.51 11.59
N LEU A 102 7.93 -23.42 11.95
CA LEU A 102 9.04 -23.42 10.99
C LEU A 102 9.01 -24.64 10.04
N SER A 103 8.53 -25.79 10.51
CA SER A 103 8.35 -27.00 9.69
C SER A 103 7.32 -26.86 8.56
N GLU A 104 6.41 -25.90 8.67
CA GLU A 104 5.30 -25.66 7.73
C GLU A 104 5.52 -24.44 6.83
N VAL A 105 6.75 -23.92 6.74
CA VAL A 105 7.09 -22.83 5.81
C VAL A 105 6.60 -23.10 4.37
N PRO A 106 6.72 -24.32 3.79
CA PRO A 106 6.15 -24.60 2.46
C PRO A 106 4.65 -24.32 2.38
N ASP A 107 3.87 -24.67 3.41
CA ASP A 107 2.43 -24.40 3.46
C ASP A 107 2.12 -22.92 3.67
N ALA A 108 2.90 -22.24 4.52
CA ALA A 108 2.80 -20.80 4.70
C ALA A 108 3.01 -20.03 3.38
N VAL A 109 4.00 -20.44 2.58
CA VAL A 109 4.27 -19.86 1.25
C VAL A 109 3.13 -20.18 0.28
N ARG A 110 2.68 -21.43 0.20
CA ARG A 110 1.52 -21.81 -0.65
C ARG A 110 0.28 -20.98 -0.32
N TYR A 111 -0.01 -20.79 0.97
CA TYR A 111 -1.11 -19.94 1.42
C TYR A 111 -0.92 -18.49 0.99
N TRP A 112 0.28 -17.94 1.17
CA TRP A 112 0.60 -16.58 0.79
C TRP A 112 0.45 -16.32 -0.72
N GLU A 113 0.85 -17.28 -1.54
CA GLU A 113 0.76 -17.21 -3.00
C GLU A 113 -0.68 -17.13 -3.51
N THR A 114 -1.66 -17.61 -2.74
CA THR A 114 -3.09 -17.44 -3.09
C THR A 114 -3.49 -15.97 -3.26
N GLY A 115 -2.75 -15.04 -2.64
CA GLY A 115 -3.03 -13.61 -2.68
C GLY A 115 -4.27 -13.17 -1.90
N HIS A 116 -4.81 -14.05 -1.04
CA HIS A 116 -5.97 -13.77 -0.18
C HIS A 116 -5.60 -13.47 1.26
N VAL A 117 -4.30 -13.35 1.57
CA VAL A 117 -3.80 -13.03 2.91
C VAL A 117 -4.38 -11.70 3.39
N ARG A 118 -4.95 -11.70 4.60
CA ARG A 118 -5.50 -10.52 5.26
C ARG A 118 -4.65 -10.14 6.48
N GLY A 119 -3.55 -9.45 6.24
CA GLY A 119 -2.60 -9.05 7.28
C GLY A 119 -1.24 -9.71 7.08
N LYS A 120 -0.65 -10.23 8.16
CA LYS A 120 0.66 -10.89 8.15
C LYS A 120 0.52 -12.40 8.36
N VAL A 121 1.34 -13.16 7.63
CA VAL A 121 1.62 -14.57 7.94
C VAL A 121 2.86 -14.60 8.83
N VAL A 122 2.78 -15.29 9.96
CA VAL A 122 3.86 -15.40 10.95
C VAL A 122 4.42 -16.81 10.96
N ILE A 123 5.75 -16.93 11.07
CA ILE A 123 6.43 -18.21 11.29
C ILE A 123 6.95 -18.25 12.72
N THR A 124 6.64 -19.32 13.46
CA THR A 124 7.16 -19.56 14.82
C THR A 124 8.37 -20.50 14.78
N CYS A 125 9.40 -20.16 15.55
CA CYS A 125 10.65 -20.93 15.65
C CYS A 125 10.80 -21.69 16.97
N SER A 126 9.69 -21.97 17.65
CA SER A 126 9.65 -22.75 18.89
C SER A 126 9.94 -24.22 18.63
#